data_AF-A0A4V6JIA5-F1
#
_entry.id   AF-A0A4V6JIA5-F1
#
_cell.length_a   1.000
_cell.length_b   1.000
_cell.length_c   1.000
_cell.angle_alpha   90.00
_cell.angle_beta   90.00
_cell.angle_gamma   90.00
#
_symmetry.space_group_name_H-M   'P 1'
#
loop_
_entity.id
_entity.type
_entity.pdbx_description
1 polymer ?
#
loop_
_entity_poly.entity_id
_entity_poly.type
_entity_poly.pdbx_seq_one_letter_code
_entity_poly.pdbx_strand_id
1 'polypeptide(L)'
;MNPLRHRGEYYTVVSQVEDAEDCFNVNNLLTEEKAAQGQEPSAIPEKPRKQRTVEQLLVNGGLDHATAEQVYGQLVDYLDGDSTTAKEAQESDAWAGVQPARLPANQMMRNIGEIKLLPAFPAAAYAKVSTLLCALPDANSKIDVNTLKPEQATLLAALFPGKLTEDDAARLLAARPKQGGRVLRRSAKRWSKTSRS
;
A
#
# COMPACT_ATOMS: atom_id res chain seq x y z
N MET A 1 -2.57 19.48 -6.10
CA MET A 1 -2.59 20.95 -5.97
C MET A 1 -1.86 21.55 -7.15
N ASN A 2 -2.24 22.74 -7.66
CA ASN A 2 -1.48 23.36 -8.75
C ASN A 2 -0.12 23.86 -8.24
N PRO A 3 0.98 23.70 -9.01
CA PRO A 3 2.29 24.19 -8.60
C PRO A 3 2.26 25.71 -8.43
N LEU A 4 2.74 26.19 -7.28
CA LEU A 4 2.98 27.60 -7.01
C LEU A 4 4.28 28.02 -7.68
N ARG A 5 4.26 29.12 -8.44
CA ARG A 5 5.44 29.64 -9.12
C ARG A 5 5.81 31.00 -8.56
N HIS A 6 7.04 31.14 -8.09
CA HIS A 6 7.62 32.41 -7.66
C HIS A 6 8.76 32.77 -8.60
N ARG A 7 8.72 33.97 -9.20
CA ARG A 7 9.81 34.48 -10.03
C ARG A 7 10.63 35.48 -9.23
N GLY A 8 11.93 35.21 -9.13
CA GLY A 8 12.93 36.20 -8.78
C GLY A 8 13.49 36.88 -10.04
N GLU A 9 14.39 37.82 -9.84
CA GLU A 9 15.02 38.62 -10.90
C GLU A 9 15.79 37.74 -11.93
N TYR A 10 16.38 36.62 -11.47
CA TYR A 10 17.18 35.71 -12.31
C TYR A 10 16.75 34.23 -12.19
N TYR A 11 15.67 33.92 -11.48
CA TYR A 11 15.27 32.54 -11.23
C TYR A 11 13.75 32.36 -11.13
N THR A 12 13.28 31.13 -11.30
CA THR A 12 11.90 30.74 -11.01
C THR A 12 11.92 29.55 -10.06
N VAL A 13 11.26 29.69 -8.91
CA VAL A 13 10.97 28.58 -7.99
C VAL A 13 9.57 28.06 -8.30
N VAL A 14 9.44 26.74 -8.45
CA VAL A 14 8.15 26.06 -8.57
C VAL A 14 8.01 25.11 -7.39
N SER A 15 6.94 25.26 -6.62
CA SER A 15 6.67 24.46 -5.42
C SER A 15 5.32 23.77 -5.54
N GLN A 16 5.26 22.49 -5.21
CA GLN A 16 4.03 21.72 -5.14
C GLN A 16 4.03 20.96 -3.81
N VAL A 17 2.87 20.92 -3.16
CA VAL A 17 2.64 20.14 -1.94
C VAL A 17 1.64 19.05 -2.29
N GLU A 18 1.99 17.83 -1.94
CA GLU A 18 1.13 16.65 -2.05
C GLU A 18 1.07 15.98 -0.68
N ASP A 19 -0.04 15.28 -0.44
CA ASP A 19 -0.17 14.43 0.73
C ASP A 19 0.68 13.16 0.50
N ALA A 20 1.45 12.75 1.49
CA ALA A 20 2.27 11.55 1.43
C ALA A 20 1.51 10.29 1.86
N GLU A 21 0.29 10.42 2.39
CA GLU A 21 -0.59 9.34 2.85
C GLU A 21 -1.60 8.89 1.77
N ASP A 22 -1.34 9.17 0.49
CA ASP A 22 -2.19 8.78 -0.65
C ASP A 22 -1.81 7.42 -1.26
N CYS A 23 -1.05 6.63 -0.52
CA CYS A 23 -0.44 5.36 -0.90
C CYS A 23 -0.47 4.38 0.29
N PHE A 24 -0.35 3.08 0.01
CA PHE A 24 -0.18 2.11 1.08
C PHE A 24 1.25 2.17 1.61
N ASN A 25 1.43 2.57 2.87
CA ASN A 25 2.74 2.54 3.52
C ASN A 25 3.15 1.10 3.84
N VAL A 26 4.19 0.59 3.18
CA VAL A 26 4.71 -0.77 3.38
C VAL A 26 5.20 -1.00 4.81
N ASN A 27 5.67 0.05 5.49
CA ASN A 27 6.11 -0.06 6.88
C ASN A 27 4.95 -0.38 7.84
N ASN A 28 3.69 -0.19 7.42
CA ASN A 28 2.54 -0.64 8.18
C ASN A 28 2.45 -2.17 8.33
N LEU A 29 3.26 -2.95 7.60
CA LEU A 29 3.33 -4.41 7.77
C LEU A 29 3.95 -4.81 9.11
N LEU A 30 4.72 -3.93 9.76
CA LEU A 30 5.31 -4.16 11.08
C LEU A 30 4.31 -4.12 12.23
N THR A 31 3.10 -3.62 11.98
CA THR A 31 2.08 -3.53 13.03
C THR A 31 1.14 -4.71 12.97
N GLU A 32 0.76 -5.26 14.13
CA GLU A 32 -0.19 -6.36 14.16
C GLU A 32 -1.55 -5.93 13.58
N GLU A 33 -2.16 -6.82 12.81
CA GLU A 33 -3.52 -6.61 12.33
C GLU A 33 -4.50 -7.00 13.43
N LYS A 34 -5.15 -6.00 14.05
CA LYS A 34 -6.23 -6.27 15.00
C LYS A 34 -7.39 -6.94 14.27
N ALA A 35 -7.77 -8.13 14.71
CA ALA A 35 -8.97 -8.80 14.23
C ALA A 35 -10.18 -7.85 14.37
N ALA A 36 -11.01 -7.78 13.33
CA ALA A 36 -12.25 -7.01 13.40
C ALA A 36 -13.12 -7.59 14.52
N GLN A 37 -13.54 -6.75 15.47
CA GLN A 37 -14.43 -7.15 16.56
C GLN A 37 -15.73 -7.71 15.95
N GLY A 38 -16.01 -8.99 16.20
CA GLY A 38 -17.23 -9.68 15.73
C GLY A 38 -17.06 -10.60 14.53
N GLN A 39 -15.82 -10.88 14.07
CA GLN A 39 -15.56 -11.94 13.10
C GLN A 39 -15.38 -13.27 13.86
N GLU A 40 -16.34 -14.19 13.73
CA GLU A 40 -16.18 -15.58 14.19
C GLU A 40 -14.95 -16.20 13.48
N PRO A 41 -14.07 -16.92 14.20
CA PRO A 41 -12.90 -17.55 13.58
C PRO A 41 -13.38 -18.60 12.56
N SER A 42 -13.08 -18.36 11.29
CA SER A 42 -13.32 -19.34 10.24
C SER A 42 -12.35 -20.52 10.42
N ALA A 43 -12.81 -21.75 10.16
CA ALA A 43 -12.00 -22.96 10.30
C ALA A 43 -10.87 -23.06 9.25
N ILE A 44 -10.85 -22.17 8.25
CA ILE A 44 -9.81 -22.09 7.23
C ILE A 44 -8.92 -20.89 7.60
N PRO A 45 -7.59 -21.05 7.68
CA PRO A 45 -6.68 -19.92 7.86
C PRO A 45 -6.78 -19.02 6.61
N GLU A 46 -7.50 -17.92 6.71
CA GLU A 46 -7.50 -16.90 5.67
C GLU A 46 -6.21 -16.09 5.74
N LYS A 47 -5.67 -15.72 4.57
CA LYS A 47 -4.56 -14.76 4.50
C LYS A 47 -4.92 -13.47 5.27
N PRO A 48 -3.99 -12.91 6.07
CA PRO A 48 -4.16 -11.61 6.70
C PRO A 48 -4.60 -10.55 5.69
N ARG A 49 -5.40 -9.57 6.12
CA ARG A 49 -5.95 -8.57 5.20
C ARG A 49 -4.85 -7.64 4.70
N LYS A 50 -3.83 -7.32 5.51
CA LYS A 50 -2.64 -6.59 5.04
C LYS A 50 -1.94 -7.33 3.89
N GLN A 51 -1.75 -8.65 4.02
CA GLN A 51 -1.16 -9.48 2.96
C GLN A 51 -1.97 -9.40 1.66
N ARG A 52 -3.28 -9.69 1.74
CA ARG A 52 -4.18 -9.62 0.58
C ARG A 52 -4.16 -8.25 -0.11
N THR A 53 -4.12 -7.19 0.70
CA THR A 53 -4.09 -5.81 0.17
C THR A 53 -2.81 -5.55 -0.60
N VAL A 54 -1.64 -5.87 -0.02
CA VAL A 54 -0.34 -5.64 -0.68
C VAL A 54 -0.17 -6.52 -1.92
N GLU A 55 -0.52 -7.81 -1.85
CA GLU A 55 -0.50 -8.71 -3.01
C GLU A 55 -1.36 -8.15 -4.15
N GLN A 56 -2.58 -7.66 -3.85
CA GLN A 56 -3.44 -7.06 -4.87
C GLN A 56 -2.86 -5.77 -5.44
N LEU A 57 -2.25 -4.91 -4.62
CA LEU A 57 -1.60 -3.69 -5.10
C LEU A 57 -0.40 -3.99 -6.00
N LEU A 58 0.36 -5.05 -5.69
CA LEU A 58 1.46 -5.52 -6.54
C LEU A 58 0.93 -6.07 -7.88
N VAL A 59 -0.16 -6.84 -7.85
CA VAL A 59 -0.83 -7.32 -9.08
C VAL A 59 -1.33 -6.16 -9.94
N ASN A 60 -1.95 -5.15 -9.31
CA ASN A 60 -2.37 -3.93 -9.99
C ASN A 60 -1.18 -3.13 -10.53
N GLY A 61 -0.01 -3.26 -9.90
CA GLY A 61 1.29 -2.76 -10.38
C GLY A 61 1.87 -3.52 -11.57
N GLY A 62 1.23 -4.62 -11.99
CA GLY A 62 1.60 -5.41 -13.17
C GLY A 62 2.36 -6.71 -12.86
N LEU A 63 2.41 -7.15 -11.59
CA LEU A 63 2.94 -8.45 -11.22
C LEU A 63 1.86 -9.53 -11.45
N ASP A 64 2.27 -10.76 -11.74
CA ASP A 64 1.37 -11.91 -11.60
C ASP A 64 1.20 -12.27 -10.12
N HIS A 65 0.18 -13.07 -9.80
CA HIS A 65 -0.15 -13.43 -8.42
C HIS A 65 0.98 -14.17 -7.69
N ALA A 66 1.72 -15.05 -8.38
CA ALA A 66 2.80 -15.81 -7.75
C ALA A 66 3.99 -14.90 -7.42
N THR A 67 4.38 -14.03 -8.37
CA THR A 67 5.43 -13.03 -8.11
C THR A 67 5.00 -12.06 -7.02
N ALA A 68 3.73 -11.63 -6.96
CA ALA A 68 3.23 -10.75 -5.90
C ALA A 68 3.32 -11.38 -4.51
N GLU A 69 3.01 -12.67 -4.37
CA GLU A 69 3.15 -13.42 -3.12
C GLU A 69 4.63 -13.57 -2.69
N GLN A 70 5.53 -13.87 -3.64
CA GLN A 70 6.97 -13.93 -3.37
C GLN A 70 7.53 -12.57 -2.93
N VAL A 71 7.15 -11.49 -3.62
CA VAL A 71 7.55 -10.12 -3.27
C VAL A 71 7.00 -9.73 -1.91
N TYR A 72 5.76 -10.13 -1.58
CA TYR A 72 5.20 -9.88 -0.24
C TYR A 72 6.01 -10.58 0.85
N GLY A 73 6.36 -11.86 0.67
CA GLY A 73 7.21 -12.59 1.62
C GLY A 73 8.54 -11.87 1.86
N GLN A 74 9.27 -11.57 0.78
CA GLN A 74 10.54 -10.84 0.86
C GLN A 74 10.40 -9.44 1.45
N LEU A 75 9.27 -8.77 1.26
CA LEU A 75 8.98 -7.48 1.85
C LEU A 75 8.82 -7.61 3.37
N VAL A 76 8.12 -8.63 3.86
CA VAL A 76 8.02 -8.91 5.30
C VAL A 76 9.40 -9.20 5.88
N ASP A 77 10.19 -10.07 5.24
CA ASP A 77 11.55 -10.41 5.68
C ASP A 77 12.47 -9.19 5.70
N TYR A 78 12.33 -8.30 4.71
CA TYR A 78 13.12 -7.07 4.63
C TYR A 78 12.85 -6.12 5.80
N LEU A 79 11.59 -6.08 6.24
CA LEU A 79 11.11 -5.17 7.29
C LEU A 79 11.32 -5.73 8.70
N ASP A 80 11.12 -7.03 8.89
CA ASP A 80 11.18 -7.68 10.20
C ASP A 80 12.62 -7.72 10.74
N GLY A 81 12.78 -7.26 11.97
CA GLY A 81 14.06 -7.25 12.67
C GLY A 81 14.28 -8.50 13.53
N ASP A 82 13.22 -9.26 13.81
CA ASP A 82 13.27 -10.39 14.73
C ASP A 82 13.71 -11.67 13.97
N SER A 83 14.98 -12.02 14.17
CA SER A 83 15.54 -13.29 13.70
C SER A 83 15.02 -14.47 14.51
N THR A 84 13.94 -15.10 14.04
CA THR A 84 13.61 -16.46 14.49
C THR A 84 14.29 -17.47 13.57
N THR A 85 15.20 -18.27 14.12
CA THR A 85 16.08 -19.21 13.42
C THR A 85 15.37 -20.24 12.52
N ALA A 86 14.08 -20.50 12.76
CA ALA A 86 13.26 -21.39 11.92
C ALA A 86 12.77 -20.73 10.62
N LYS A 87 12.54 -19.41 10.62
CA LYS A 87 12.21 -18.63 9.42
C LYS A 87 13.45 -18.35 8.58
N GLU A 88 14.58 -18.05 9.22
CA GLU A 88 15.85 -17.72 8.56
C GLU A 88 16.30 -18.77 7.54
N ALA A 89 16.17 -20.07 7.84
CA ALA A 89 16.62 -21.13 6.93
C ALA A 89 15.78 -21.24 5.63
N GLN A 90 14.51 -20.80 5.67
CA GLN A 90 13.60 -20.85 4.52
C GLN A 90 13.54 -19.50 3.77
N GLU A 91 13.84 -18.40 4.47
CA GLU A 91 13.90 -17.04 3.91
C GLU A 91 15.29 -16.70 3.32
N SER A 92 16.37 -17.31 3.81
CA SER A 92 17.77 -17.05 3.40
C SER A 92 18.07 -17.39 1.92
N ASP A 93 17.43 -18.42 1.35
CA ASP A 93 17.77 -18.90 0.00
C ASP A 93 17.50 -17.85 -1.09
N ALA A 94 16.43 -17.06 -0.96
CA ALA A 94 16.08 -16.03 -1.94
C ALA A 94 17.11 -14.89 -1.97
N TRP A 95 17.71 -14.55 -0.82
CA TRP A 95 18.67 -13.45 -0.69
C TRP A 95 20.10 -13.90 -0.98
N ALA A 96 20.46 -15.14 -0.62
CA ALA A 96 21.73 -15.77 -0.93
C ALA A 96 21.94 -15.96 -2.44
N GLY A 97 20.85 -16.13 -3.21
CA GLY A 97 20.88 -16.24 -4.67
C GLY A 97 21.05 -14.92 -5.42
N VAL A 98 20.98 -13.76 -4.75
CA VAL A 98 21.25 -12.45 -5.39
C VAL A 98 22.76 -12.28 -5.56
N GLN A 99 23.20 -11.63 -6.64
CA GLN A 99 24.62 -11.31 -6.83
C GLN A 99 24.87 -9.79 -6.67
N PRO A 100 25.72 -9.35 -5.72
CA PRO A 100 26.38 -10.14 -4.68
C PRO A 100 25.38 -10.66 -3.63
N ALA A 101 25.72 -11.80 -3.02
CA ALA A 101 24.92 -12.40 -1.96
C ALA A 101 24.79 -11.43 -0.79
N ARG A 102 23.58 -11.34 -0.24
CA ARG A 102 23.26 -10.41 0.85
C ARG A 102 22.12 -10.96 1.70
N LEU A 103 21.82 -10.25 2.77
CA LEU A 103 20.70 -10.52 3.67
C LEU A 103 19.61 -9.47 3.50
N PRO A 104 18.39 -9.73 3.97
CA PRO A 104 17.39 -8.68 4.17
C PRO A 104 17.96 -7.57 5.06
N ALA A 105 17.41 -6.36 4.90
CA ALA A 105 17.96 -5.19 5.59
C ALA A 105 17.53 -5.10 7.07
N ASN A 106 16.48 -5.84 7.46
CA ASN A 106 15.93 -5.89 8.81
C ASN A 106 15.63 -4.49 9.37
N GLN A 107 15.03 -3.65 8.53
CA GLN A 107 14.70 -2.26 8.85
C GLN A 107 13.46 -1.80 8.09
N MET A 108 12.80 -0.77 8.61
CA MET A 108 11.83 0.00 7.84
C MET A 108 12.45 0.52 6.54
N MET A 109 11.70 0.44 5.44
CA MET A 109 12.08 1.13 4.21
C MET A 109 12.06 2.63 4.47
N ARG A 110 13.13 3.33 4.08
CA ARG A 110 13.26 4.79 4.14
C ARG A 110 12.64 5.45 2.91
N ASN A 111 12.64 4.73 1.80
CA ASN A 111 12.01 5.14 0.55
C ASN A 111 11.49 3.91 -0.20
N ILE A 112 10.39 4.07 -0.94
CA ILE A 112 9.80 2.95 -1.70
C ILE A 112 10.74 2.40 -2.78
N GLY A 113 11.76 3.17 -3.18
CA GLY A 113 12.80 2.71 -4.11
C GLY A 113 13.56 1.47 -3.62
N GLU A 114 13.60 1.25 -2.30
CA GLU A 114 14.19 0.06 -1.69
C GLU A 114 13.44 -1.24 -2.05
N ILE A 115 12.20 -1.18 -2.53
CA ILE A 115 11.47 -2.36 -3.01
C ILE A 115 12.17 -3.04 -4.21
N LYS A 116 12.98 -2.30 -4.98
CA LYS A 116 13.80 -2.85 -6.06
C LYS A 116 14.96 -3.71 -5.55
N LEU A 117 15.24 -3.64 -4.26
CA LEU A 117 16.19 -4.51 -3.59
C LEU A 117 15.55 -5.83 -3.17
N LEU A 118 14.27 -6.09 -3.43
CA LEU A 118 13.70 -7.41 -3.18
C LEU A 118 14.06 -8.37 -4.35
N PRO A 119 14.62 -9.57 -4.10
CA PRO A 119 15.08 -10.48 -5.16
C PRO A 119 14.03 -10.80 -6.24
N ALA A 120 12.77 -10.97 -5.86
CA ALA A 120 11.67 -11.31 -6.77
C ALA A 120 11.02 -10.08 -7.43
N PHE A 121 11.43 -8.86 -7.08
CA PHE A 121 10.76 -7.66 -7.57
C PHE A 121 11.18 -7.32 -9.01
N PRO A 122 10.25 -7.31 -9.98
CA PRO A 122 10.57 -6.95 -11.35
C PRO A 122 10.76 -5.44 -11.49
N ALA A 123 11.97 -5.02 -11.89
CA ALA A 123 12.31 -3.60 -12.03
C ALA A 123 11.34 -2.81 -12.95
N ALA A 124 10.79 -3.47 -13.98
CA ALA A 124 9.83 -2.86 -14.90
C ALA A 124 8.49 -2.47 -14.24
N ALA A 125 8.11 -3.14 -13.15
CA ALA A 125 6.89 -2.82 -12.40
C ALA A 125 7.05 -1.60 -11.49
N TYR A 126 8.28 -1.16 -11.22
CA TYR A 126 8.57 -0.10 -10.25
C TYR A 126 7.74 1.17 -10.50
N ALA A 127 7.67 1.64 -11.75
CA ALA A 127 6.99 2.88 -12.08
C ALA A 127 5.49 2.88 -11.74
N LYS A 128 4.84 1.71 -11.80
CA LYS A 128 3.43 1.55 -11.41
C LYS A 128 3.29 1.25 -9.92
N VAL A 129 4.16 0.40 -9.36
CA VAL A 129 4.11 0.07 -7.94
C VAL A 129 4.38 1.29 -7.06
N SER A 130 5.29 2.18 -7.46
CA SER A 130 5.63 3.39 -6.70
C SER A 130 4.50 4.43 -6.65
N THR A 131 3.41 4.27 -7.41
CA THR A 131 2.22 5.12 -7.30
C THR A 131 1.17 4.55 -6.34
N LEU A 132 1.31 3.28 -5.96
CA LEU A 132 0.39 2.54 -5.10
C LEU A 132 0.96 2.31 -3.70
N LEU A 133 2.27 2.12 -3.60
CA LEU A 133 2.99 1.85 -2.37
C LEU A 133 3.93 3.02 -2.03
N CYS A 134 4.14 3.24 -0.74
CA CYS A 134 5.11 4.18 -0.22
C CYS A 134 5.81 3.62 1.02
N ALA A 135 6.85 4.33 1.46
CA ALA A 135 7.57 4.02 2.68
C ALA A 135 7.64 5.29 3.53
N LEU A 136 6.74 5.40 4.51
CA LEU A 136 6.67 6.52 5.45
C LEU A 136 7.29 6.10 6.79
N PRO A 137 7.89 7.04 7.54
CA PRO A 137 8.54 6.73 8.82
C PRO A 137 7.55 6.31 9.93
N ASP A 138 6.24 6.49 9.74
CA ASP A 138 5.21 6.06 10.69
C ASP A 138 4.55 4.74 10.24
N ALA A 139 4.85 3.64 10.92
CA ALA A 139 4.28 2.31 10.69
C ALA A 139 2.80 2.17 11.13
N ASN A 140 2.18 3.23 11.64
CA ASN A 140 0.75 3.31 11.95
C ASN A 140 -0.01 4.30 11.05
N SER A 141 0.61 4.79 9.99
CA SER A 141 -0.01 5.68 9.00
C SER A 141 -1.29 5.09 8.41
N LYS A 142 -2.26 5.93 8.06
CA LYS A 142 -3.50 5.52 7.42
C LYS A 142 -3.60 6.17 6.05
N ILE A 143 -4.12 5.44 5.07
CA ILE A 143 -4.37 6.02 3.75
C ILE A 143 -5.45 7.09 3.88
N ASP A 144 -5.13 8.34 3.52
CA ASP A 144 -6.14 9.41 3.47
C ASP A 144 -6.96 9.30 2.18
N VAL A 145 -8.10 8.63 2.31
CA VAL A 145 -9.08 8.49 1.22
C VAL A 145 -9.62 9.83 0.70
N ASN A 146 -9.45 10.93 1.45
CA ASN A 146 -9.87 12.27 1.02
C ASN A 146 -8.90 12.93 0.05
N THR A 147 -7.66 12.47 -0.03
CA THR A 147 -6.63 13.03 -0.92
C THR A 147 -6.40 12.17 -2.17
N LEU A 148 -6.84 10.90 -2.16
CA LEU A 148 -6.80 10.01 -3.34
C LEU A 148 -7.38 10.65 -4.59
N LYS A 149 -6.66 10.57 -5.70
CA LYS A 149 -7.08 11.06 -7.02
C LYS A 149 -7.87 9.96 -7.75
N PRO A 150 -8.75 10.27 -8.73
CA PRO A 150 -9.51 9.26 -9.47
C PRO A 150 -8.65 8.16 -10.10
N GLU A 151 -7.42 8.50 -10.48
CA GLU A 151 -6.43 7.58 -11.04
C GLU A 151 -5.91 6.57 -10.00
N GLN A 152 -6.16 6.80 -8.71
CA GLN A 152 -5.84 5.91 -7.58
C GLN A 152 -7.07 5.09 -7.13
N ALA A 153 -8.11 4.98 -7.96
CA ALA A 153 -9.29 4.16 -7.68
C ALA A 153 -8.94 2.71 -7.32
N THR A 154 -7.92 2.17 -7.97
CA THR A 154 -7.36 0.85 -7.75
C THR A 154 -6.88 0.65 -6.29
N LEU A 155 -6.26 1.67 -5.69
CA LEU A 155 -5.85 1.65 -4.29
C LEU A 155 -7.05 1.63 -3.35
N LEU A 156 -8.07 2.46 -3.64
CA LEU A 156 -9.29 2.50 -2.84
C LEU A 156 -10.06 1.17 -2.90
N ALA A 157 -10.14 0.53 -4.06
CA ALA A 157 -10.76 -0.78 -4.22
C ALA A 157 -10.01 -1.87 -3.44
N ALA A 158 -8.67 -1.86 -3.48
CA ALA A 158 -7.84 -2.82 -2.76
C ALA A 158 -8.03 -2.75 -1.23
N LEU A 159 -8.38 -1.59 -0.67
CA LEU A 159 -8.70 -1.44 0.76
C LEU A 159 -10.02 -2.12 1.16
N PHE A 160 -10.95 -2.32 0.23
CA PHE A 160 -12.29 -2.86 0.46
C PHE A 160 -12.58 -4.07 -0.44
N PRO A 161 -11.79 -5.15 -0.34
CA PRO A 161 -11.93 -6.31 -1.21
C PRO A 161 -13.33 -6.92 -1.09
N GLY A 162 -13.94 -7.22 -2.23
CA GLY A 162 -15.31 -7.77 -2.32
C GLY A 162 -16.44 -6.81 -1.97
N LYS A 163 -16.13 -5.58 -1.55
CA LYS A 163 -17.13 -4.55 -1.19
C LYS A 163 -17.14 -3.36 -2.15
N LEU A 164 -16.03 -3.10 -2.82
CA LEU A 164 -15.88 -1.99 -3.74
C LEU A 164 -15.10 -2.42 -4.98
N THR A 165 -15.73 -2.27 -6.16
CA THR A 165 -15.03 -2.48 -7.44
C THR A 165 -14.19 -1.26 -7.79
N GLU A 166 -13.20 -1.42 -8.67
CA GLU A 166 -12.39 -0.30 -9.16
C GLU A 166 -13.24 0.76 -9.87
N ASP A 167 -14.21 0.33 -10.68
CA ASP A 167 -15.16 1.22 -11.34
C ASP A 167 -16.02 2.01 -10.34
N ASP A 168 -16.50 1.37 -9.28
CA ASP A 168 -17.22 2.04 -8.19
C ASP A 168 -16.31 3.02 -7.46
N ALA A 169 -15.07 2.64 -7.17
CA ALA A 169 -14.08 3.49 -6.54
C ALA A 169 -13.78 4.74 -7.40
N ALA A 170 -13.60 4.57 -8.72
CA ALA A 170 -13.38 5.66 -9.66
C ALA A 170 -14.57 6.63 -9.68
N ARG A 171 -15.80 6.10 -9.74
CA ARG A 171 -17.03 6.92 -9.65
C ARG A 171 -17.10 7.70 -8.33
N LEU A 172 -16.78 7.06 -7.21
CA LEU A 172 -16.79 7.71 -5.90
C LEU A 172 -15.75 8.84 -5.80
N LEU A 173 -14.54 8.62 -6.30
CA LEU A 173 -13.46 9.61 -6.30
C LEU A 173 -13.77 10.77 -7.26
N ALA A 174 -14.32 10.49 -8.44
CA ALA A 174 -14.74 11.51 -9.40
C ALA A 174 -15.92 12.35 -8.91
N ALA A 175 -16.86 11.74 -8.19
CA ALA A 175 -18.00 12.42 -7.59
C ALA A 175 -17.65 13.22 -6.33
N ARG A 176 -16.38 13.19 -5.86
CA ARG A 176 -15.97 13.88 -4.64
C ARG A 176 -16.04 15.40 -4.84
N PRO A 177 -16.84 16.13 -4.03
CA PRO A 177 -16.93 17.58 -4.13
C PRO A 177 -15.59 18.24 -3.82
N LYS A 178 -15.21 19.25 -4.61
CA LYS A 178 -13.90 19.94 -4.57
C LYS A 178 -13.63 20.76 -3.28
N GLN A 179 -14.53 20.75 -2.29
CA GLN A 179 -14.32 21.39 -0.98
C GLN A 179 -14.19 20.35 0.12
N GLY A 180 -13.07 20.45 0.85
CA GLY A 180 -12.54 19.44 1.76
C GLY A 180 -13.50 18.93 2.86
N GLY A 181 -13.34 17.63 3.15
CA GLY A 181 -13.37 17.12 4.53
C GLY A 181 -14.72 16.88 5.22
N ARG A 182 -15.88 16.93 4.55
CA ARG A 182 -17.17 16.74 5.26
C ARG A 182 -18.12 15.64 4.77
N VAL A 183 -17.78 14.86 3.74
CA VAL A 183 -18.78 13.96 3.11
C VAL A 183 -18.65 12.49 3.53
N LEU A 184 -17.51 11.99 4.00
CA LEU A 184 -17.40 10.55 4.32
C LEU A 184 -18.22 10.09 5.55
N ARG A 185 -18.77 11.01 6.36
CA ARG A 185 -19.73 10.63 7.42
C ARG A 185 -21.14 10.32 6.90
N ARG A 186 -21.51 10.74 5.68
CA ARG A 186 -22.87 10.55 5.14
C ARG A 186 -23.02 9.27 4.32
N SER A 187 -21.97 8.82 3.63
CA SER A 187 -22.03 7.62 2.79
C SER A 187 -22.04 6.32 3.60
N ALA A 188 -21.30 6.25 4.72
CA ALA A 188 -21.32 5.10 5.63
C ALA A 188 -22.70 4.87 6.29
N LYS A 189 -23.46 5.94 6.55
CA LYS A 189 -24.83 5.86 7.11
C LYS A 189 -25.88 5.38 6.10
N ARG A 190 -25.61 5.51 4.80
CA ARG A 190 -26.55 5.03 3.77
C ARG A 190 -26.41 3.52 3.57
N TRP A 191 -25.19 2.98 3.67
CA TRP A 191 -24.94 1.54 3.53
C TRP A 191 -25.46 0.71 4.72
N SER A 192 -25.41 1.24 5.95
CA SER A 192 -25.92 0.50 7.13
C SER A 192 -27.45 0.35 7.18
N LYS A 193 -28.18 1.11 6.35
CA LYS A 193 -29.65 1.01 6.27
C LYS A 193 -30.13 0.07 5.18
N THR A 194 -29.37 -0.12 4.09
CA THR A 194 -29.78 -0.97 2.97
C THR A 194 -29.48 -2.46 3.20
N SER A 195 -28.65 -2.82 4.18
CA SER A 195 -28.35 -4.21 4.54
C SER A 195 -29.23 -4.78 5.66
N ARG A 196 -30.33 -4.09 6.01
CA ARG A 196 -31.33 -4.51 7.02
C ARG A 196 -32.76 -4.43 6.47
N SER A 197 -32.95 -4.63 5.17
CA SER A 197 -34.28 -4.79 4.56
C SER A 197 -34.29 -5.99 3.65
#